data_AF-A0A538IDM4-F1
#
_entry.id   AF-A0A538IDM4-F1
#
_cell.length_a   1.000
_cell.length_b   1.000
_cell.length_c   1.000
_cell.angle_alpha   90.00
_cell.angle_beta   90.00
_cell.angle_gamma   90.00
#
_symmetry.space_group_name_H-M   'P 1'
#
loop_
_entity.id
_entity.type
_entity.pdbx_description
1 polymer ?
#
loop_
_entity_poly.entity_id
_entity_poly.type
_entity_poly.pdbx_seq_one_letter_code
_entity_poly.pdbx_strand_id
1 'polypeptide(L)' 'MDPREAALQVLRDDPEAELHWTVIWDRALKAGYVDPFTQAGARDEVVAALSAEARSGGIEKTSKGTYRLPRASPG' A
#
# COMPACT_ATOMS: atom_id res chain seq x y z
N MET A 1 13.63 -0.73 -0.17
CA MET A 1 12.72 -1.34 0.81
C MET A 1 12.06 -2.54 0.15
N ASP A 2 11.50 -3.49 0.90
CA ASP A 2 10.70 -4.57 0.31
C ASP A 2 9.40 -4.01 -0.31
N PRO A 3 8.92 -4.49 -1.48
CA PRO A 3 7.71 -3.95 -2.11
C PRO A 3 6.46 -4.04 -1.22
N ARG A 4 6.37 -5.06 -0.36
CA ARG A 4 5.23 -5.23 0.55
C ARG A 4 5.25 -4.17 1.64
N GLU A 5 6.43 -3.91 2.20
CA GLU A 5 6.63 -2.88 3.21
C GLU A 5 6.40 -1.48 2.62
N ALA A 6 6.85 -1.24 1.38
CA ALA A 6 6.64 0.02 0.68
C ALA A 6 5.15 0.35 0.50
N ALA A 7 4.32 -0.64 0.19
CA ALA A 7 2.87 -0.46 0.04
C ALA A 7 2.23 0.05 1.35
N LEU A 8 2.63 -0.52 2.48
CA LEU A 8 2.16 -0.10 3.80
C LEU A 8 2.75 1.25 4.21
N GLN A 9 4.02 1.51 3.89
CA GLN A 9 4.67 2.77 4.21
C GLN A 9 3.97 3.94 3.53
N VAL A 10 3.57 3.81 2.26
CA VAL A 10 2.81 4.86 1.57
C VAL A 10 1.48 5.18 2.25
N LEU A 11 0.79 4.18 2.81
CA LEU A 11 -0.44 4.41 3.58
C LEU A 11 -0.15 5.06 4.95
N ARG A 12 1.02 4.81 5.54
CA ARG A 12 1.46 5.46 6.80
C ARG A 12 1.94 6.88 6.60
N ASP A 13 2.47 7.21 5.42
CA ASP A 13 2.88 8.57 5.08
C ASP A 13 1.66 9.52 4.97
N ASP A 14 0.46 8.96 4.73
CA ASP A 14 -0.80 9.69 4.62
C ASP A 14 -1.96 8.91 5.29
N PRO A 15 -1.99 8.84 6.64
CA PRO A 15 -2.86 7.92 7.38
C PRO A 15 -4.35 8.09 7.18
N GLU A 16 -4.79 9.28 6.77
CA GLU A 16 -6.19 9.59 6.53
C GLU A 16 -6.64 9.31 5.10
N ALA A 17 -5.70 9.06 4.18
CA ALA A 17 -6.01 8.91 2.77
C ALA A 17 -6.55 7.51 2.42
N GLU A 18 -7.51 7.52 1.51
CA GLU A 18 -7.99 6.34 0.80
C GLU A 18 -7.34 6.30 -0.58
N LEU A 19 -6.41 5.37 -0.78
CA LEU A 19 -5.57 5.33 -1.97
C LEU A 19 -5.86 4.09 -2.82
N HIS A 20 -6.08 4.33 -4.11
CA HIS A 20 -6.11 3.24 -5.09
C HIS A 20 -4.69 2.66 -5.27
N TRP A 21 -4.57 1.34 -5.51
CA TRP A 21 -3.27 0.65 -5.59
C TRP A 21 -2.33 1.27 -6.64
N THR A 22 -2.85 1.87 -7.71
CA THR A 22 -2.04 2.60 -8.71
C THR A 22 -1.38 3.83 -8.11
N VAL A 23 -2.09 4.55 -7.24
CA VAL A 23 -1.58 5.74 -6.55
C VAL A 23 -0.55 5.31 -5.51
N ILE A 24 -0.80 4.21 -4.81
CA ILE A 24 0.15 3.64 -3.85
C ILE A 24 1.47 3.29 -4.57
N TRP A 25 1.38 2.62 -5.72
CA TRP A 25 2.53 2.30 -6.57
C TRP A 25 3.29 3.54 -7.05
N ASP A 26 2.57 4.54 -7.59
CA ASP A 26 3.18 5.80 -8.05
C ASP A 26 3.90 6.56 -6.92
N ARG A 27 3.28 6.63 -5.73
CA ARG A 27 3.89 7.24 -4.54
C ARG A 27 5.12 6.46 -4.08
N ALA A 28 5.08 5.12 -4.08
CA ALA A 28 6.22 4.29 -3.71
C ALA A 28 7.42 4.49 -4.66
N LEU A 29 7.16 4.65 -5.96
CA LEU A 29 8.19 4.98 -6.95
C LEU A 29 8.78 6.37 -6.71
N LYS A 30 7.93 7.38 -6.50
CA LYS A 30 8.37 8.77 -6.27
C LYS A 30 9.15 8.93 -4.98
N ALA A 31 8.80 8.17 -3.94
CA ALA A 31 9.52 8.14 -2.67
C ALA A 31 10.81 7.31 -2.71
N GLY A 32 11.07 6.58 -3.81
CA GLY A 32 12.22 5.69 -3.93
C GLY A 32 12.15 4.45 -3.04
N TYR A 33 10.96 4.07 -2.56
CA TYR A 33 10.80 2.87 -1.73
C TYR A 33 10.99 1.59 -2.53
N VAL A 34 10.58 1.63 -3.80
CA VAL A 34 10.67 0.53 -4.76
C VAL A 34 11.34 1.02 -6.05
N ASP A 35 12.10 0.13 -6.67
CA ASP A 35 12.71 0.35 -7.96
C ASP A 35 12.37 -0.81 -8.93
N PRO A 36 11.56 -0.57 -9.97
CA PRO A 36 11.13 -1.61 -10.90
C PRO A 36 12.26 -2.14 -11.79
N PHE A 37 13.38 -1.43 -11.89
CA PHE A 37 14.53 -1.88 -12.68
C PHE A 37 15.37 -2.92 -11.94
N THR A 38 15.41 -2.84 -10.60
CA THR A 38 16.14 -3.79 -9.75
C THR A 38 15.22 -4.84 -9.11
N GLN A 39 13.92 -4.55 -9.01
CA GLN A 39 12.92 -5.42 -8.38
C GLN A 39 11.86 -5.84 -9.41
N ALA A 40 12.18 -6.86 -10.21
CA ALA A 40 11.26 -7.42 -11.19
C ALA A 40 9.99 -7.95 -10.51
N GLY A 41 8.82 -7.52 -10.97
CA GLY A 41 7.53 -7.94 -10.39
C GLY A 41 7.09 -7.14 -9.15
N ALA A 42 7.84 -6.11 -8.72
CA ALA A 42 7.51 -5.32 -7.53
C ALA A 42 6.08 -4.75 -7.52
N ARG A 43 5.53 -4.39 -8.69
CA ARG A 43 4.13 -3.94 -8.80
C ARG A 43 3.15 -5.02 -8.35
N ASP A 44 3.33 -6.25 -8.81
CA ASP A 44 2.42 -7.35 -8.47
C ASP A 44 2.57 -7.72 -7.00
N GLU A 45 3.78 -7.64 -6.45
CA GLU A 45 4.04 -7.81 -5.02
C GLU A 45 3.36 -6.73 -4.17
N VAL A 46 3.39 -5.46 -4.58
CA VAL A 46 2.65 -4.36 -3.92
C VAL A 46 1.15 -4.66 -3.90
N VAL A 47 0.58 -5.05 -5.03
CA VAL A 47 -0.87 -5.35 -5.13
C VAL A 47 -1.24 -6.58 -4.29
N ALA A 48 -0.39 -7.61 -4.30
CA ALA A 48 -0.56 -8.81 -3.49
C ALA A 48 -0.48 -8.49 -1.99
N ALA A 49 0.47 -7.65 -1.58
CA ALA A 49 0.63 -7.20 -0.20
C ALA A 49 -0.60 -6.46 0.29
N LEU A 50 -1.09 -5.46 -0.44
CA LEU A 50 -2.32 -4.74 -0.08
C LEU A 50 -3.51 -5.70 0.09
N SER A 51 -3.63 -6.68 -0.81
CA SER A 51 -4.70 -7.66 -0.75
C SER A 51 -4.54 -8.64 0.43
N ALA A 52 -3.31 -8.97 0.83
CA ALA A 52 -3.03 -9.85 1.96
C ALA A 52 -3.26 -9.11 3.29
N GLU A 53 -2.73 -7.90 3.41
CA GLU A 53 -2.88 -7.04 4.60
C GLU A 53 -4.34 -6.68 4.86
N ALA A 54 -5.11 -6.42 3.80
CA ALA A 54 -6.55 -6.20 3.92
C ALA A 54 -7.31 -7.44 4.44
N ARG A 55 -6.82 -8.65 4.14
CA ARG A 55 -7.42 -9.90 4.66
C ARG A 55 -7.02 -10.17 6.11
N SER A 56 -5.80 -9.80 6.48
CA SER A 56 -5.28 -9.93 7.85
C SER A 56 -5.79 -8.83 8.80
N GLY A 57 -6.46 -7.80 8.26
CA GLY A 57 -7.00 -6.67 9.04
C GLY A 57 -5.99 -5.57 9.35
N GLY A 58 -4.79 -5.59 8.75
CA GLY A 58 -3.78 -4.55 8.92
C GLY A 58 -4.11 -3.24 8.19
N ILE A 59 -4.92 -3.34 7.13
CA ILE A 59 -5.47 -2.21 6.36
C ILE A 59 -6.92 -2.50 6.00
N GLU A 60 -7.67 -1.46 5.63
CA GLU A 60 -9.07 -1.60 5.19
C GLU A 60 -9.16 -1.42 3.68
N LYS A 61 -9.89 -2.33 3.02
CA LYS A 61 -10.25 -2.19 1.61
C LYS A 61 -11.61 -1.51 1.50
N THR A 62 -11.64 -0.23 1.13
CA THR A 62 -12.88 0.57 1.12
C THR A 62 -13.63 0.49 -0.21
N SER A 63 -12.94 0.15 -1.29
CA SER A 63 -13.52 0.00 -2.63
C SER A 63 -12.66 -0.93 -3.50
N LYS A 64 -13.09 -1.18 -4.74
CA LYS A 64 -12.33 -2.01 -5.69
C LYS A 64 -10.95 -1.40 -5.93
N GLY A 65 -9.93 -1.99 -5.34
CA GLY A 65 -8.54 -1.56 -5.49
C GLY A 65 -8.14 -0.37 -4.64
N THR A 66 -9.01 0.10 -3.73
CA THR A 66 -8.76 1.22 -2.82
C THR A 66 -8.55 0.72 -1.40
N TYR A 67 -7.51 1.24 -0.76
CA TYR A 67 -7.06 0.83 0.56
C TYR A 67 -6.78 2.05 1.45
N ARG A 68 -6.91 1.87 2.76
CA ARG A 68 -6.55 2.87 3.77
C ARG A 68 -6.05 2.19 5.05
N LEU A 69 -5.42 2.95 5.95
CA LEU A 69 -5.17 2.46 7.30
C LEU A 69 -6.49 2.28 8.08
N PRO A 70 -6.57 1.31 9.01
CA PRO A 70 -7.72 1.17 9.86
C PRO A 70 -7.96 2.47 10.62
N ARG A 71 -9.17 3.03 10.54
CA ARG A 71 -9.51 4.14 11.42
C ARG A 71 -9.41 3.66 12.86
N ALA A 72 -8.56 4.29 13.66
CA ALA A 72 -8.60 4.10 15.10
C ALA A 72 -10.04 4.37 15.56
N SER A 73 -10.70 3.37 16.12
CA SER A 73 -11.98 3.59 16.79
C SER A 73 -11.73 4.61 17.90
N PRO A 74 -12.44 5.76 17.95
CA PRO A 74 -12.43 6.57 19.14
C PRO A 74 -13.08 5.71 20.24
N GLY A 75 -12.26 5.26 21.18
CA GLY A 75 -12.72 4.61 22.41
C GLY A 75 -13.47 5.59 23.31
#